data_AF-E3I093-F1
#
_entry.id   AF-E3I093-F1
#
_cell.length_a   1.000
_cell.length_b   1.000
_cell.length_c   1.000
_cell.angle_alpha   90.00
_cell.angle_beta   90.00
_cell.angle_gamma   90.00
#
_symmetry.space_group_name_H-M   'P 1'
#
loop_
_entity.id
_entity.type
_entity.pdbx_description
1 polymer ?
#
loop_
_entity_poly.entity_id
_entity_poly.type
_entity_poly.pdbx_seq_one_letter_code
_entity_poly.pdbx_strand_id
1 'polypeptide(L)'
;MSPAVTGVGKQVAGISGKFGFTSDTGLKIDATIEADDLFEEFYADYDKAFVLENEKETFEGFVRCFALNGGETYAQLALRYGPFREFALVARDPSTGARIGGANFTVFLLPASASGGVQTVSINLNYIFINLSERKRGKFRRLVSDLPDIAMRLFQQTNPDDALRETRSQLPIFIEQNDPFRMSPDQYDRDTSLTGVDQISRIKIWASLGARIVDTPYVQPPLSADQAPDTTLVYAVLGLEDETVGTCLLSAHLERFFSISVLKGKDASTDGCANAQITELRAKCLRGEKVPLLPGSDFLARGTDSNVKFASREQ
;
A
#
# COMPACT_ATOMS: atom_id res chain seq x y z
N MET A 1 -16.82 24.78 -25.07
CA MET A 1 -16.08 23.89 -25.99
C MET A 1 -14.88 23.37 -25.21
N SER A 2 -14.97 22.16 -24.67
CA SER A 2 -13.90 21.53 -23.90
C SER A 2 -12.82 21.01 -24.86
N PRO A 3 -11.52 21.18 -24.56
CA PRO A 3 -10.49 20.55 -25.34
C PRO A 3 -10.47 19.05 -25.03
N ALA A 4 -10.46 18.24 -26.09
CA ALA A 4 -10.34 16.81 -26.02
C ALA A 4 -8.97 16.41 -25.44
N VAL A 5 -8.98 15.56 -24.41
CA VAL A 5 -7.79 14.84 -23.95
C VAL A 5 -7.51 13.74 -24.97
N THR A 6 -6.70 14.05 -25.98
CA THR A 6 -6.20 13.07 -26.95
C THR A 6 -4.90 12.48 -26.44
N GLY A 7 -5.00 11.36 -25.74
CA GLY A 7 -3.87 10.60 -25.22
C GLY A 7 -4.32 9.24 -24.68
N VAL A 8 -5.16 8.53 -25.43
CA VAL A 8 -5.51 7.15 -25.10
C VAL A 8 -4.29 6.28 -25.42
N GLY A 9 -3.75 5.65 -24.38
CA GLY A 9 -2.49 4.91 -24.39
C GLY A 9 -2.34 4.00 -25.59
N LYS A 10 -1.25 4.21 -26.35
CA LYS A 10 -0.73 3.17 -27.22
C LYS A 10 -0.26 2.03 -26.34
N GLN A 11 -0.70 0.84 -26.68
CA GLN A 11 -0.17 -0.43 -26.19
C GLN A 11 1.37 -0.38 -26.21
N VAL A 12 2.04 -0.33 -25.06
CA VAL A 12 3.49 -0.51 -25.03
C VAL A 12 3.76 -2.00 -25.13
N ALA A 13 3.66 -2.54 -26.35
CA ALA A 13 4.21 -3.84 -26.66
C ALA A 13 5.73 -3.77 -26.39
N GLY A 14 6.22 -4.52 -25.38
CA GLY A 14 7.65 -4.70 -25.14
C GLY A 14 8.24 -4.07 -23.86
N ILE A 15 7.43 -3.66 -22.87
CA ILE A 15 8.00 -3.38 -21.53
C ILE A 15 8.42 -4.74 -20.93
N SER A 16 9.70 -4.91 -20.67
CA SER A 16 10.20 -6.07 -19.93
C SER A 16 9.53 -6.12 -18.55
N GLY A 17 8.97 -7.26 -18.16
CA GLY A 17 8.29 -7.42 -16.87
C GLY A 17 9.21 -7.28 -15.66
N LYS A 18 10.54 -7.33 -15.83
CA LYS A 18 11.54 -7.32 -14.75
C LYS A 18 12.44 -6.09 -14.79
N PHE A 19 12.75 -5.58 -13.60
CA PHE A 19 13.55 -4.38 -13.39
C PHE A 19 14.60 -4.64 -12.31
N GLY A 20 15.82 -4.17 -12.54
CA GLY A 20 16.93 -4.36 -11.61
C GLY A 20 17.74 -3.07 -11.43
N PHE A 21 18.01 -2.67 -10.19
CA PHE A 21 18.87 -1.51 -9.89
C PHE A 21 19.41 -1.54 -8.45
N THR A 22 20.31 -0.61 -8.14
CA THR A 22 20.75 -0.36 -6.76
C THR A 22 20.02 0.88 -6.25
N SER A 23 19.42 0.76 -5.07
CA SER A 23 18.76 1.87 -4.34
C SER A 23 19.78 2.83 -3.74
N ASP A 24 19.31 3.98 -3.25
CA ASP A 24 20.16 5.03 -2.69
C ASP A 24 20.88 4.58 -1.42
N THR A 25 20.25 3.76 -0.57
CA THR A 25 20.96 3.15 0.56
C THR A 25 21.82 1.95 0.17
N GLY A 26 21.91 1.59 -1.11
CA GLY A 26 22.78 0.53 -1.62
C GLY A 26 22.19 -0.89 -1.61
N LEU A 27 20.89 -1.06 -1.37
CA LEU A 27 20.24 -2.38 -1.55
C LEU A 27 20.14 -2.69 -3.05
N LYS A 28 20.42 -3.94 -3.44
CA LYS A 28 20.08 -4.41 -4.79
C LYS A 28 18.58 -4.71 -4.83
N ILE A 29 17.89 -4.08 -5.77
CA ILE A 29 16.45 -4.18 -5.96
C ILE A 29 16.20 -4.91 -7.27
N ASP A 30 15.49 -6.03 -7.20
CA ASP A 30 14.90 -6.70 -8.36
C ASP A 30 13.37 -6.60 -8.20
N ALA A 31 12.65 -6.15 -9.22
CA ALA A 31 11.19 -6.00 -9.17
C ALA A 31 10.52 -6.57 -10.43
N THR A 32 9.26 -7.00 -10.30
CA THR A 32 8.44 -7.49 -11.41
C THR A 32 7.02 -6.94 -11.37
N ILE A 33 6.38 -6.88 -12.54
CA ILE A 33 4.95 -6.59 -12.73
C ILE A 33 4.16 -7.83 -13.23
N GLU A 34 4.81 -9.00 -13.28
CA GLU A 34 4.27 -10.24 -13.84
C GLU A 34 4.42 -11.41 -12.83
N ALA A 35 3.65 -12.48 -13.06
CA ALA A 35 3.77 -13.72 -12.31
C ALA A 35 4.90 -14.61 -12.87
N ASP A 36 6.14 -14.15 -12.69
CA ASP A 36 7.37 -14.81 -13.15
C ASP A 36 8.16 -15.48 -12.00
N ASP A 37 9.34 -16.01 -12.30
CA ASP A 37 10.27 -16.61 -11.33
C ASP A 37 10.72 -15.63 -10.23
N LEU A 38 10.79 -14.33 -10.51
CA LEU A 38 11.10 -13.34 -9.47
C LEU A 38 9.91 -13.16 -8.52
N PHE A 39 8.68 -13.20 -9.04
CA PHE A 39 7.49 -13.23 -8.19
C PHE A 39 7.42 -14.51 -7.35
N GLU A 40 7.77 -15.67 -7.90
CA GLU A 40 7.86 -16.91 -7.11
C GLU A 40 8.86 -16.79 -5.96
N GLU A 41 10.02 -16.16 -6.19
CA GLU A 41 10.98 -15.87 -5.12
C GLU A 41 10.41 -14.94 -4.04
N PHE A 42 9.73 -13.87 -4.46
CA PHE A 42 9.05 -12.96 -3.54
C PHE A 42 8.01 -13.71 -2.70
N TYR A 43 7.14 -14.49 -3.35
CA TYR A 43 6.05 -15.18 -2.69
C TYR A 43 6.54 -16.22 -1.68
N ALA A 44 7.63 -16.94 -2.00
CA ALA A 44 8.23 -17.93 -1.10
C ALA A 44 8.77 -17.33 0.20
N ASP A 45 9.20 -16.07 0.19
CA ASP A 45 9.62 -15.37 1.40
C ASP A 45 8.45 -14.64 2.07
N TYR A 46 7.51 -14.10 1.29
CA TYR A 46 6.24 -13.50 1.75
C TYR A 46 5.40 -14.49 2.57
N ASP A 47 5.21 -15.70 2.06
CA ASP A 47 4.43 -16.79 2.70
C ASP A 47 4.97 -17.18 4.09
N LYS A 48 6.27 -16.98 4.31
CA LYS A 48 6.89 -17.20 5.63
C LYS A 48 6.75 -15.99 6.55
N ALA A 49 6.63 -14.80 5.98
CA ALA A 49 6.55 -13.54 6.73
C ALA A 49 5.12 -13.24 7.20
N PHE A 50 4.10 -13.63 6.44
CA PHE A 50 2.68 -13.41 6.70
C PHE A 50 1.94 -14.74 6.84
N VAL A 51 1.26 -14.92 7.96
CA VAL A 51 0.83 -16.25 8.45
C VAL A 51 -0.61 -16.26 8.98
N LEU A 52 -1.22 -15.08 9.13
CA LEU A 52 -2.62 -14.95 9.48
C LEU A 52 -3.44 -14.99 8.19
N GLU A 53 -4.43 -15.88 8.15
CA GLU A 53 -5.18 -16.21 6.94
C GLU A 53 -6.01 -15.04 6.41
N ASN A 54 -6.52 -14.19 7.30
CA ASN A 54 -7.25 -12.97 6.95
C ASN A 54 -6.34 -11.84 6.43
N GLU A 55 -5.03 -11.91 6.69
CA GLU A 55 -4.06 -10.85 6.34
C GLU A 55 -3.27 -11.18 5.08
N LYS A 56 -3.52 -12.36 4.49
CA LYS A 56 -2.67 -12.91 3.45
C LYS A 56 -3.38 -12.99 2.12
N GLU A 57 -2.71 -12.52 1.09
CA GLU A 57 -3.07 -12.75 -0.29
C GLU A 57 -2.55 -14.11 -0.76
N THR A 58 -3.38 -14.84 -1.51
CA THR A 58 -2.96 -16.12 -2.10
C THR A 58 -2.08 -15.89 -3.33
N PHE A 59 -1.32 -16.91 -3.73
CA PHE A 59 -0.52 -16.85 -4.94
C PHE A 59 -1.41 -16.49 -6.15
N GLU A 60 -2.56 -17.14 -6.27
CA GLU A 60 -3.54 -16.90 -7.33
C GLU A 60 -4.15 -15.50 -7.25
N GLY A 61 -4.32 -14.94 -6.05
CA GLY A 61 -4.77 -13.57 -5.87
C GLY A 61 -3.78 -12.53 -6.37
N PHE A 62 -2.47 -12.73 -6.11
CA PHE A 62 -1.42 -11.91 -6.73
C PHE A 62 -1.37 -12.06 -8.24
N VAL A 63 -1.44 -13.29 -8.76
CA VAL A 63 -1.49 -13.54 -10.22
C VAL A 63 -2.64 -12.76 -10.86
N ARG A 64 -3.82 -12.75 -10.24
CA ARG A 64 -4.96 -11.95 -10.69
C ARG A 64 -4.70 -10.45 -10.64
N CYS A 65 -3.95 -9.94 -9.66
CA CYS A 65 -3.54 -8.53 -9.62
C CYS A 65 -2.58 -8.21 -10.78
N PHE A 66 -1.53 -9.00 -10.97
CA PHE A 66 -0.54 -8.75 -12.02
C PHE A 66 -1.14 -8.85 -13.42
N ALA A 67 -2.17 -9.69 -13.62
CA ALA A 67 -2.91 -9.72 -14.86
C ALA A 67 -3.57 -8.37 -15.22
N LEU A 68 -3.81 -7.48 -14.23
CA LEU A 68 -4.33 -6.13 -14.44
C LEU A 68 -3.28 -5.13 -14.94
N ASN A 69 -1.99 -5.46 -14.91
CA ASN A 69 -0.91 -4.58 -15.38
C ASN A 69 -0.82 -4.50 -16.91
N GLY A 70 -1.55 -5.34 -17.65
CA GLY A 70 -1.45 -5.40 -19.10
C GLY A 70 -2.75 -5.74 -19.82
N GLY A 71 -2.68 -5.74 -21.14
CA GLY A 71 -3.77 -6.17 -22.02
C GLY A 71 -4.99 -5.24 -22.03
N GLU A 72 -6.11 -5.79 -22.49
CA GLU A 72 -7.38 -5.06 -22.63
C GLU A 72 -7.94 -4.62 -21.28
N THR A 73 -7.82 -5.46 -20.24
CA THR A 73 -8.26 -5.14 -18.88
C THR A 73 -7.53 -3.92 -18.34
N TYR A 74 -6.19 -3.84 -18.50
CA TYR A 74 -5.46 -2.63 -18.13
C TYR A 74 -5.97 -1.40 -18.89
N ALA A 75 -6.16 -1.49 -20.20
CA ALA A 75 -6.63 -0.36 -21.00
C ALA A 75 -8.00 0.16 -20.52
N GLN A 76 -8.92 -0.74 -20.19
CA GLN A 76 -10.24 -0.39 -19.65
C GLN A 76 -10.14 0.25 -18.26
N LEU A 77 -9.33 -0.30 -17.35
CA LEU A 77 -9.14 0.24 -16.02
C LEU A 77 -8.41 1.58 -16.05
N ALA A 78 -7.41 1.74 -16.91
CA ALA A 78 -6.66 2.98 -17.06
C ALA A 78 -7.51 4.14 -17.60
N LEU A 79 -8.51 3.86 -18.46
CA LEU A 79 -9.50 4.88 -18.87
C LEU A 79 -10.32 5.40 -17.68
N ARG A 80 -10.58 4.56 -16.69
CA ARG A 80 -11.39 4.91 -15.52
C ARG A 80 -10.57 5.53 -14.40
N TYR A 81 -9.44 4.93 -14.09
CA TYR A 81 -8.64 5.22 -12.90
C TYR A 81 -7.35 5.98 -13.20
N GLY A 82 -6.99 6.12 -14.46
CA GLY A 82 -5.68 6.61 -14.86
C GLY A 82 -4.61 5.52 -14.79
N PRO A 83 -3.36 5.85 -15.15
CA PRO A 83 -2.24 4.92 -15.18
C PRO A 83 -1.94 4.32 -13.79
N PHE A 84 -1.66 3.02 -13.76
CA PHE A 84 -1.32 2.30 -12.53
C PHE A 84 -0.45 1.07 -12.80
N ARG A 85 0.30 0.64 -11.79
CA ARG A 85 1.06 -0.63 -11.80
C ARG A 85 1.13 -1.25 -10.41
N GLU A 86 0.90 -2.55 -10.37
CA GLU A 86 1.17 -3.42 -9.24
C GLU A 86 2.58 -4.01 -9.36
N PHE A 87 3.38 -3.94 -8.30
CA PHE A 87 4.75 -4.45 -8.28
C PHE A 87 4.95 -5.47 -7.16
N ALA A 88 5.78 -6.48 -7.41
CA ALA A 88 6.49 -7.21 -6.37
C ALA A 88 7.99 -6.88 -6.46
N LEU A 89 8.65 -6.70 -5.32
CA LEU A 89 10.09 -6.48 -5.25
C LEU A 89 10.78 -7.47 -4.29
N VAL A 90 12.00 -7.85 -4.65
CA VAL A 90 12.94 -8.56 -3.79
C VAL A 90 14.13 -7.63 -3.54
N ALA A 91 14.42 -7.37 -2.27
CA ALA A 91 15.61 -6.64 -1.85
C ALA A 91 16.73 -7.62 -1.50
N ARG A 92 17.94 -7.38 -2.00
CA ARG A 92 19.12 -8.23 -1.77
C ARG A 92 20.28 -7.43 -1.22
N ASP A 93 21.10 -8.11 -0.42
CA ASP A 93 22.39 -7.59 -0.01
C ASP A 93 23.33 -7.56 -1.21
N PRO A 94 23.92 -6.41 -1.57
CA PRO A 94 24.76 -6.30 -2.76
C PRO A 94 26.06 -7.11 -2.64
N SER A 95 26.52 -7.38 -1.42
CA SER A 95 27.81 -8.04 -1.18
C SER A 95 27.69 -9.56 -1.14
N THR A 96 26.62 -10.09 -0.54
CA THR A 96 26.44 -11.53 -0.35
C THR A 96 25.39 -12.12 -1.30
N GLY A 97 24.59 -11.29 -1.96
CA GLY A 97 23.42 -11.72 -2.74
C GLY A 97 22.26 -12.24 -1.90
N ALA A 98 22.36 -12.19 -0.56
CA ALA A 98 21.33 -12.71 0.33
C ALA A 98 20.00 -11.95 0.18
N ARG A 99 18.88 -12.67 0.16
CA ARG A 99 17.53 -12.07 0.16
C ARG A 99 17.24 -11.44 1.51
N ILE A 100 17.15 -10.12 1.51
CA ILE A 100 16.87 -9.31 2.69
C ILE A 100 15.38 -9.34 3.04
N GLY A 101 14.52 -9.29 2.03
CA GLY A 101 13.08 -9.21 2.18
C GLY A 101 12.44 -8.75 0.88
N GLY A 102 11.22 -8.24 0.97
CA GLY A 102 10.48 -7.79 -0.19
C GLY A 102 9.36 -6.83 0.17
N ALA A 103 8.76 -6.24 -0.86
CA ALA A 103 7.52 -5.52 -0.72
C ALA A 103 6.63 -5.72 -1.96
N ASN A 104 5.33 -5.61 -1.75
CA ASN A 104 4.34 -5.54 -2.81
C ASN A 104 3.53 -4.25 -2.61
N PHE A 105 3.36 -3.51 -3.70
CA PHE A 105 2.70 -2.22 -3.67
C PHE A 105 2.11 -1.87 -5.03
N THR A 106 1.04 -1.09 -5.00
CA THR A 106 0.42 -0.49 -6.18
C THR A 106 0.82 0.96 -6.25
N VAL A 107 1.22 1.42 -7.42
CA VAL A 107 1.42 2.84 -7.73
C VAL A 107 0.34 3.28 -8.70
N PHE A 108 -0.33 4.39 -8.42
CA PHE A 108 -1.30 4.98 -9.33
C PHE A 108 -1.25 6.50 -9.34
N LEU A 109 -1.61 7.07 -10.49
CA LEU A 109 -1.73 8.51 -10.67
C LEU A 109 -3.11 8.99 -10.19
N LEU A 110 -3.14 9.96 -9.28
CA LEU A 110 -4.38 10.61 -8.86
C LEU A 110 -4.71 11.79 -9.78
N PRO A 111 -6.00 12.08 -10.02
CA PRO A 111 -6.39 13.26 -10.77
C PRO A 111 -6.00 14.51 -9.98
N ALA A 112 -5.42 15.52 -10.65
CA ALA A 112 -4.99 16.75 -10.00
C ALA A 112 -6.13 17.44 -9.21
N SER A 113 -7.39 17.29 -9.64
CA SER A 113 -8.57 17.79 -8.93
C SER A 113 -8.76 17.18 -7.54
N ALA A 114 -8.32 15.93 -7.31
CA ALA A 114 -8.38 15.30 -5.99
C ALA A 114 -7.33 15.85 -5.02
N SER A 115 -6.29 16.52 -5.54
CA SER A 115 -5.13 17.00 -4.78
C SER A 115 -4.92 18.51 -4.94
N GLY A 116 -6.00 19.29 -5.05
CA GLY A 116 -5.91 20.76 -5.08
C GLY A 116 -5.13 21.34 -6.27
N GLY A 117 -5.09 20.62 -7.40
CA GLY A 117 -4.35 20.99 -8.60
C GLY A 117 -2.92 20.46 -8.66
N VAL A 118 -2.43 19.79 -7.62
CA VAL A 118 -1.09 19.20 -7.58
C VAL A 118 -1.11 17.80 -8.16
N GLN A 119 -0.19 17.48 -9.07
CA GLN A 119 -0.04 16.12 -9.54
C GLN A 119 0.42 15.22 -8.40
N THR A 120 -0.34 14.16 -8.12
CA THR A 120 -0.05 13.23 -7.02
C THR A 120 0.12 11.84 -7.58
N VAL A 121 1.22 11.19 -7.23
CA VAL A 121 1.37 9.74 -7.37
C VAL A 121 1.09 9.16 -6.01
N SER A 122 0.17 8.21 -5.93
CA SER A 122 -0.16 7.60 -4.66
C SER A 122 0.21 6.14 -4.68
N ILE A 123 0.75 5.68 -3.55
CA ILE A 123 1.22 4.32 -3.37
C ILE A 123 0.35 3.67 -2.31
N ASN A 124 -0.18 2.49 -2.57
CA ASN A 124 -0.65 1.60 -1.51
C ASN A 124 0.42 0.52 -1.29
N LEU A 125 1.05 0.52 -0.12
CA LEU A 125 2.02 -0.49 0.28
C LEU A 125 1.27 -1.65 0.91
N ASN A 126 0.89 -2.62 0.09
CA ASN A 126 0.10 -3.77 0.51
C ASN A 126 0.88 -4.65 1.51
N TYR A 127 2.13 -4.96 1.18
CA TYR A 127 2.96 -5.84 1.99
C TYR A 127 4.42 -5.39 2.02
N ILE A 128 5.07 -5.48 3.17
CA ILE A 128 6.51 -5.30 3.32
C ILE A 128 7.05 -6.20 4.42
N PHE A 129 8.19 -6.82 4.18
CA PHE A 129 8.81 -7.71 5.17
C PHE A 129 10.33 -7.73 5.06
N ILE A 130 10.96 -8.10 6.17
CA ILE A 130 12.38 -8.48 6.23
C ILE A 130 12.44 -9.94 6.66
N ASN A 131 13.22 -10.74 5.92
CA ASN A 131 13.47 -12.14 6.20
C ASN A 131 14.05 -12.31 7.61
N LEU A 132 13.62 -13.35 8.32
CA LEU A 132 13.95 -13.58 9.73
C LEU A 132 15.46 -13.49 10.02
N SER A 133 16.29 -14.09 9.15
CA SER A 133 17.76 -14.09 9.26
C SER A 133 18.40 -12.70 9.10
N GLU A 134 17.66 -11.74 8.55
CA GLU A 134 18.14 -10.39 8.23
C GLU A 134 17.51 -9.29 9.12
N ARG A 135 16.65 -9.67 10.08
CA ARG A 135 16.04 -8.74 11.04
C ARG A 135 17.07 -8.15 12.01
N LYS A 136 16.67 -7.06 12.69
CA LYS A 136 17.47 -6.34 13.71
C LYS A 136 18.78 -5.72 13.19
N ARG A 137 18.88 -5.48 11.88
CA ARG A 137 20.07 -4.88 11.20
C ARG A 137 19.77 -3.54 10.52
N GLY A 138 18.67 -2.87 10.90
CA GLY A 138 18.25 -1.60 10.28
C GLY A 138 17.75 -1.70 8.83
N LYS A 139 17.69 -2.90 8.25
CA LYS A 139 17.33 -3.14 6.85
C LYS A 139 15.89 -2.73 6.51
N PHE A 140 14.96 -2.86 7.46
CA PHE A 140 13.58 -2.37 7.30
C PHE A 140 13.53 -0.85 7.07
N ARG A 141 14.18 -0.08 7.95
CA ARG A 141 14.26 1.39 7.83
C ARG A 141 14.89 1.81 6.50
N ARG A 142 15.94 1.12 6.06
CA ARG A 142 16.57 1.37 4.75
C ARG A 142 15.60 1.15 3.60
N LEU A 143 14.93 -0.01 3.55
CA LEU A 143 13.97 -0.32 2.50
C LEU A 143 12.79 0.66 2.46
N VAL A 144 12.23 1.03 3.62
CA VAL A 144 11.15 2.03 3.68
C VAL A 144 11.63 3.41 3.24
N SER A 145 12.86 3.81 3.61
CA SER A 145 13.45 5.09 3.20
C SER A 145 13.67 5.17 1.70
N ASP A 146 14.05 4.07 1.05
CA ASP A 146 14.28 4.02 -0.41
C ASP A 146 12.99 3.84 -1.22
N LEU A 147 11.88 3.43 -0.57
CA LEU A 147 10.63 3.07 -1.25
C LEU A 147 10.06 4.19 -2.15
N PRO A 148 10.06 5.48 -1.75
CA PRO A 148 9.65 6.59 -2.62
C PRO A 148 10.34 6.57 -3.99
N ASP A 149 11.68 6.51 -3.99
CA ASP A 149 12.48 6.58 -5.21
C ASP A 149 12.41 5.28 -6.02
N ILE A 150 12.34 4.13 -5.33
CA ILE A 150 12.08 2.82 -5.96
C ILE A 150 10.76 2.86 -6.73
N ALA A 151 9.67 3.25 -6.06
CA ALA A 151 8.34 3.26 -6.64
C ALA A 151 8.25 4.25 -7.81
N MET A 152 8.81 5.45 -7.66
CA MET A 152 8.82 6.45 -8.72
C MET A 152 9.61 6.00 -9.95
N ARG A 153 10.79 5.43 -9.74
CA ARG A 153 11.61 4.89 -10.84
C ARG A 153 10.89 3.79 -11.59
N LEU A 154 10.32 2.82 -10.87
CA LEU A 154 9.58 1.71 -11.46
C LEU A 154 8.35 2.20 -12.21
N PHE A 155 7.60 3.13 -11.64
CA PHE A 155 6.40 3.68 -12.26
C PHE A 155 6.71 4.44 -13.56
N GLN A 156 7.78 5.24 -13.58
CA GLN A 156 8.24 5.93 -14.79
C GLN A 156 8.72 4.97 -15.88
N GLN A 157 9.40 3.88 -15.50
CA GLN A 157 9.86 2.86 -16.45
C GLN A 157 8.70 2.09 -17.09
N THR A 158 7.62 1.89 -16.34
CA THR A 158 6.45 1.09 -16.76
C THR A 158 5.31 1.91 -17.37
N ASN A 159 5.35 3.24 -17.22
CA ASN A 159 4.39 4.19 -17.77
C ASN A 159 5.14 5.41 -18.36
N PRO A 160 6.00 5.23 -19.38
CA PRO A 160 6.85 6.29 -19.90
C PRO A 160 6.06 7.44 -20.53
N ASP A 161 4.88 7.17 -21.09
CA ASP A 161 4.01 8.19 -21.69
C ASP A 161 3.27 9.02 -20.63
N ASP A 162 3.11 8.46 -19.42
CA ASP A 162 2.47 9.08 -18.27
C ASP A 162 3.49 9.69 -17.29
N ALA A 163 4.77 9.72 -17.69
CA ALA A 163 5.85 10.24 -16.89
C ALA A 163 5.51 11.67 -16.44
N LEU A 164 5.51 11.86 -15.11
CA LEU A 164 5.26 13.13 -14.45
C LEU A 164 6.16 14.20 -15.06
N ARG A 165 5.55 15.15 -15.77
CA ARG A 165 6.26 16.27 -16.41
C ARG A 165 6.66 17.36 -15.42
N GLU A 166 6.17 17.30 -14.18
CA GLU A 166 6.32 18.36 -13.19
C GLU A 166 7.20 17.96 -12.00
N THR A 167 7.95 18.95 -11.51
CA THR A 167 8.94 18.85 -10.42
C THR A 167 8.34 18.85 -9.01
N ARG A 168 7.02 19.01 -8.87
CA ARG A 168 6.32 19.01 -7.57
C ARG A 168 5.24 17.95 -7.55
N SER A 169 5.66 16.72 -7.26
CA SER A 169 4.73 15.62 -7.04
C SER A 169 4.66 15.30 -5.55
N GLN A 170 3.45 15.17 -5.02
CA GLN A 170 3.24 14.53 -3.72
C GLN A 170 3.25 13.01 -3.90
N LEU A 171 3.85 12.31 -2.94
CA LEU A 171 3.97 10.84 -2.96
C LEU A 171 3.49 10.21 -1.65
N PRO A 172 2.19 10.31 -1.31
CA PRO A 172 1.65 9.63 -0.14
C PRO A 172 1.73 8.11 -0.31
N ILE A 173 2.30 7.44 0.70
CA ILE A 173 2.34 5.98 0.79
C ILE A 173 1.38 5.56 1.89
N PHE A 174 0.27 4.94 1.51
CA PHE A 174 -0.71 4.41 2.43
C PHE A 174 -0.38 2.96 2.79
N ILE A 175 -0.67 2.59 4.04
CA ILE A 175 -0.26 1.32 4.63
C ILE A 175 -1.39 0.81 5.53
N GLU A 176 -1.71 -0.46 5.38
CA GLU A 176 -2.56 -1.20 6.33
C GLU A 176 -1.67 -1.86 7.39
N GLN A 177 -2.08 -1.75 8.65
CA GLN A 177 -1.42 -2.42 9.77
C GLN A 177 -2.48 -3.06 10.65
N ASN A 178 -2.11 -4.13 11.35
CA ASN A 178 -2.97 -4.70 12.38
C ASN A 178 -3.19 -3.67 13.49
N ASP A 179 -4.45 -3.43 13.85
CA ASP A 179 -4.83 -2.55 14.94
C ASP A 179 -4.74 -3.34 16.26
N PRO A 180 -3.76 -3.04 17.12
CA PRO A 180 -3.54 -3.77 18.37
C PRO A 180 -4.76 -3.75 19.31
N PHE A 181 -5.69 -2.81 19.12
CA PHE A 181 -6.88 -2.61 19.95
C PHE A 181 -8.14 -3.26 19.38
N ARG A 182 -8.11 -3.73 18.13
CA ARG A 182 -9.24 -4.41 17.45
C ARG A 182 -8.99 -5.90 17.20
N MET A 183 -7.74 -6.35 17.30
CA MET A 183 -7.38 -7.77 17.24
C MET A 183 -7.94 -8.55 18.44
N SER A 184 -8.26 -9.83 18.22
CA SER A 184 -8.45 -10.76 19.35
C SER A 184 -7.11 -11.04 20.06
N PRO A 185 -7.13 -11.40 21.36
CA PRO A 185 -5.91 -11.77 22.08
C PRO A 185 -5.12 -12.89 21.39
N ASP A 186 -5.81 -13.90 20.87
CA ASP A 186 -5.16 -15.03 20.20
C ASP A 186 -4.47 -14.62 18.89
N GLN A 187 -5.10 -13.74 18.10
CA GLN A 187 -4.47 -13.18 16.88
C GLN A 187 -3.26 -12.31 17.25
N TYR A 188 -3.39 -11.47 18.27
CA TYR A 188 -2.31 -10.62 18.76
C TYR A 188 -1.08 -11.45 19.16
N ASP A 189 -1.29 -12.46 20.01
CA ASP A 189 -0.22 -13.30 20.55
C ASP A 189 0.40 -14.16 19.44
N ARG A 190 -0.43 -14.69 18.52
CA ARG A 190 0.04 -15.49 17.38
C ARG A 190 0.88 -14.67 16.40
N ASP A 191 0.41 -13.49 15.99
CA ASP A 191 1.19 -12.59 15.13
C ASP A 191 2.50 -12.22 15.82
N THR A 192 2.44 -11.74 17.07
CA THR A 192 3.63 -11.32 17.82
C THR A 192 4.66 -12.45 17.94
N SER A 193 4.22 -13.68 18.18
CA SER A 193 5.10 -14.85 18.26
C SER A 193 5.77 -15.18 16.93
N LEU A 194 5.05 -15.03 15.82
CA LEU A 194 5.53 -15.40 14.48
C LEU A 194 6.40 -14.29 13.85
N THR A 195 6.00 -13.04 14.02
CA THR A 195 6.75 -11.89 13.51
C THR A 195 7.85 -11.44 14.47
N GLY A 196 7.82 -11.84 15.74
CA GLY A 196 8.78 -11.39 16.75
C GLY A 196 8.72 -9.88 16.99
N VAL A 197 7.61 -9.23 16.61
CA VAL A 197 7.34 -7.81 16.78
C VAL A 197 5.97 -7.66 17.42
N ASP A 198 5.95 -7.11 18.62
CA ASP A 198 4.74 -6.71 19.33
C ASP A 198 3.94 -5.67 18.52
N GLN A 199 2.60 -5.76 18.53
CA GLN A 199 1.76 -4.96 17.62
C GLN A 199 1.75 -3.47 18.00
N ILE A 200 1.79 -3.14 19.29
CA ILE A 200 2.00 -1.76 19.76
C ILE A 200 3.36 -1.24 19.29
N SER A 201 4.39 -2.10 19.34
CA SER A 201 5.73 -1.78 18.86
C SER A 201 5.76 -1.60 17.33
N ARG A 202 4.94 -2.31 16.56
CA ARG A 202 4.77 -2.11 15.11
C ARG A 202 4.30 -0.69 14.79
N ILE A 203 3.28 -0.20 15.50
CA ILE A 203 2.81 1.19 15.39
C ILE A 203 3.94 2.18 15.69
N LYS A 204 4.69 1.96 16.78
CA LYS A 204 5.83 2.81 17.15
C LYS A 204 6.93 2.82 16.09
N ILE A 205 7.24 1.67 15.48
CA ILE A 205 8.25 1.54 14.42
C ILE A 205 7.83 2.39 13.22
N TRP A 206 6.61 2.24 12.72
CA TRP A 206 6.11 3.03 11.59
C TRP A 206 6.01 4.52 11.92
N ALA A 207 5.54 4.88 13.11
CA ALA A 207 5.53 6.27 13.57
C ALA A 207 6.94 6.88 13.61
N SER A 208 7.96 6.11 14.00
CA SER A 208 9.37 6.55 13.97
C SER A 208 9.93 6.77 12.56
N LEU A 209 9.26 6.23 11.54
CA LEU A 209 9.56 6.45 10.12
C LEU A 209 8.71 7.59 9.53
N GLY A 210 7.89 8.27 10.34
CA GLY A 210 7.05 9.39 9.94
C GLY A 210 5.61 9.03 9.61
N ALA A 211 5.19 7.77 9.83
CA ALA A 211 3.81 7.37 9.52
C ALA A 211 2.84 8.01 10.50
N ARG A 212 1.71 8.48 9.99
CA ARG A 212 0.58 8.98 10.80
C ARG A 212 -0.65 8.13 10.53
N ILE A 213 -1.46 7.91 11.57
CA ILE A 213 -2.70 7.15 11.46
C ILE A 213 -3.78 8.04 10.85
N VAL A 214 -4.48 7.55 9.83
CA VAL A 214 -5.62 8.22 9.23
C VAL A 214 -6.84 8.02 10.13
N ASP A 215 -7.36 9.09 10.75
CA ASP A 215 -8.45 9.03 11.74
C ASP A 215 -9.81 8.79 11.09
N THR A 216 -10.00 7.60 10.54
CA THR A 216 -11.20 7.15 9.84
C THR A 216 -11.53 5.71 10.27
N PRO A 217 -12.81 5.30 10.30
CA PRO A 217 -13.20 3.92 10.61
C PRO A 217 -12.91 3.00 9.41
N TYR A 218 -11.63 2.84 9.07
CA TYR A 218 -11.18 2.03 7.95
C TYR A 218 -11.60 0.57 8.11
N VAL A 219 -12.02 -0.03 6.99
CA VAL A 219 -12.32 -1.45 6.85
C VAL A 219 -11.79 -1.92 5.50
N GLN A 220 -11.03 -3.00 5.48
CA GLN A 220 -10.64 -3.60 4.20
C GLN A 220 -11.81 -4.43 3.65
N PRO A 221 -12.23 -4.23 2.40
CA PRO A 221 -13.18 -5.14 1.76
C PRO A 221 -12.61 -6.57 1.66
N PRO A 222 -13.45 -7.60 1.51
CA PRO A 222 -12.97 -8.98 1.39
C PRO A 222 -11.98 -9.15 0.22
N LEU A 223 -10.85 -9.84 0.44
CA LEU A 223 -9.90 -10.17 -0.64
C LEU A 223 -10.43 -11.29 -1.54
N SER A 224 -11.34 -12.12 -1.01
CA SER A 224 -12.01 -13.21 -1.73
C SER A 224 -13.48 -13.36 -1.32
N ALA A 225 -14.24 -14.16 -2.09
CA ALA A 225 -15.68 -14.30 -1.90
C ALA A 225 -16.07 -15.05 -0.60
N ASP A 226 -15.14 -15.80 -0.03
CA ASP A 226 -15.26 -16.57 1.21
C ASP A 226 -14.73 -15.83 2.45
N GLN A 227 -14.15 -14.65 2.27
CA GLN A 227 -13.69 -13.80 3.36
C GLN A 227 -14.74 -12.76 3.78
N ALA A 228 -14.71 -12.39 5.05
CA ALA A 228 -15.44 -11.23 5.57
C ALA A 228 -14.58 -9.96 5.42
N PRO A 229 -15.18 -8.76 5.44
CA PRO A 229 -14.42 -7.52 5.53
C PRO A 229 -13.55 -7.50 6.78
N ASP A 230 -12.29 -7.06 6.66
CA ASP A 230 -11.37 -7.00 7.79
C ASP A 230 -11.55 -5.68 8.56
N THR A 231 -12.04 -5.82 9.79
CA THR A 231 -12.27 -4.72 10.73
C THR A 231 -11.20 -4.64 11.82
N THR A 232 -10.09 -5.37 11.69
CA THR A 232 -9.01 -5.42 12.67
C THR A 232 -7.80 -4.61 12.25
N LEU A 233 -7.93 -3.81 11.18
CA LEU A 233 -6.86 -3.00 10.63
C LEU A 233 -6.97 -1.52 11.05
N VAL A 234 -5.80 -0.89 11.13
CA VAL A 234 -5.62 0.56 11.19
C VAL A 234 -4.93 1.02 9.91
N TYR A 235 -5.36 2.17 9.41
CA TYR A 235 -4.84 2.74 8.17
C TYR A 235 -3.88 3.90 8.47
N ALA A 236 -2.72 3.89 7.82
CA ALA A 236 -1.66 4.88 8.04
C ALA A 236 -1.17 5.46 6.71
N VAL A 237 -0.50 6.61 6.79
CA VAL A 237 0.10 7.28 5.64
C VAL A 237 1.49 7.84 5.98
N LEU A 238 2.41 7.72 5.03
CA LEU A 238 3.73 8.36 4.98
C LEU A 238 3.77 9.42 3.88
N GLY A 239 4.67 10.39 4.02
CA GLY A 239 4.98 11.35 2.93
C GLY A 239 4.00 12.52 2.80
N LEU A 240 3.11 12.73 3.78
CA LEU A 240 2.30 13.94 3.89
C LEU A 240 2.87 14.86 4.98
N GLU A 241 3.05 16.13 4.65
CA GLU A 241 3.56 17.16 5.57
C GLU A 241 2.46 17.66 6.54
N ASP A 242 1.24 17.81 6.02
CA ASP A 242 0.09 18.29 6.78
C ASP A 242 -0.34 17.32 7.89
N GLU A 243 -0.97 17.84 8.95
CA GLU A 243 -1.61 17.06 10.03
C GLU A 243 -2.99 16.51 9.63
N THR A 244 -3.36 16.64 8.36
CA THR A 244 -4.64 16.19 7.82
C THR A 244 -4.44 15.69 6.40
N VAL A 245 -5.29 14.77 5.95
CA VAL A 245 -5.39 14.36 4.55
C VAL A 245 -6.70 14.87 3.95
N GLY A 246 -6.63 15.45 2.75
CA GLY A 246 -7.82 15.88 2.02
C GLY A 246 -8.73 14.69 1.69
N THR A 247 -10.02 14.80 1.99
CA THR A 247 -10.98 13.69 1.74
C THR A 247 -11.14 13.37 0.26
N CYS A 248 -10.93 14.34 -0.64
CA CYS A 248 -10.90 14.11 -2.08
C CYS A 248 -9.74 13.17 -2.47
N LEU A 249 -8.52 13.45 -1.99
CA LEU A 249 -7.33 12.62 -2.19
C LEU A 249 -7.56 11.21 -1.62
N LEU A 250 -8.01 11.11 -0.37
CA LEU A 250 -8.23 9.82 0.28
C LEU A 250 -9.32 9.00 -0.44
N SER A 251 -10.41 9.62 -0.88
CA SER A 251 -11.45 8.93 -1.67
C SER A 251 -10.92 8.42 -3.01
N ALA A 252 -10.13 9.23 -3.71
CA ALA A 252 -9.55 8.87 -5.00
C ALA A 252 -8.49 7.76 -4.85
N HIS A 253 -7.75 7.76 -3.74
CA HIS A 253 -6.84 6.69 -3.38
C HIS A 253 -7.58 5.39 -3.09
N LEU A 254 -8.53 5.40 -2.14
CA LEU A 254 -9.25 4.19 -1.73
C LEU A 254 -10.07 3.58 -2.86
N GLU A 255 -10.67 4.39 -3.74
CA GLU A 255 -11.36 3.86 -4.93
C GLU A 255 -10.41 3.03 -5.82
N ARG A 256 -9.19 3.52 -6.06
CA ARG A 256 -8.20 2.83 -6.87
C ARG A 256 -7.68 1.59 -6.17
N PHE A 257 -7.27 1.75 -4.91
CA PHE A 257 -6.76 0.64 -4.11
C PHE A 257 -7.79 -0.48 -4.01
N PHE A 258 -9.04 -0.17 -3.65
CA PHE A 258 -10.09 -1.18 -3.55
C PHE A 258 -10.40 -1.82 -4.91
N SER A 259 -10.55 -1.03 -5.98
CA SER A 259 -10.88 -1.62 -7.28
C SER A 259 -9.75 -2.46 -7.87
N ILE A 260 -8.49 -2.03 -7.74
CA ILE A 260 -7.36 -2.68 -8.40
C ILE A 260 -6.84 -3.81 -7.51
N SER A 261 -6.47 -3.48 -6.28
CA SER A 261 -5.65 -4.34 -5.43
C SER A 261 -6.47 -5.18 -4.46
N VAL A 262 -7.71 -4.83 -4.14
CA VAL A 262 -8.58 -5.67 -3.28
C VAL A 262 -9.54 -6.49 -4.13
N LEU A 263 -10.34 -5.82 -4.96
CA LEU A 263 -11.44 -6.41 -5.74
C LEU A 263 -11.01 -6.91 -7.13
N LYS A 264 -9.70 -6.84 -7.44
CA LYS A 264 -9.06 -7.43 -8.64
C LYS A 264 -9.68 -6.98 -9.96
N GLY A 265 -9.82 -5.67 -10.11
CA GLY A 265 -10.35 -5.00 -11.29
C GLY A 265 -11.87 -4.77 -11.26
N LYS A 266 -12.58 -5.23 -10.23
CA LYS A 266 -14.02 -4.95 -10.10
C LYS A 266 -14.27 -3.53 -9.59
N ASP A 267 -15.44 -3.02 -9.95
CA ASP A 267 -15.90 -1.70 -9.51
C ASP A 267 -16.16 -1.68 -8.00
N ALA A 268 -15.48 -0.80 -7.27
CA ALA A 268 -15.67 -0.61 -5.83
C ALA A 268 -17.11 -0.22 -5.46
N SER A 269 -17.90 0.37 -6.37
CA SER A 269 -19.31 0.68 -6.11
C SER A 269 -20.21 -0.56 -6.02
N THR A 270 -19.73 -1.72 -6.49
CA THR A 270 -20.46 -2.99 -6.45
C THR A 270 -20.23 -3.78 -5.16
N ASP A 271 -19.23 -3.38 -4.37
CA ASP A 271 -18.95 -3.94 -3.06
C ASP A 271 -19.50 -3.02 -1.96
N GLY A 272 -20.31 -3.57 -1.05
CA GLY A 272 -20.98 -2.78 -0.01
C GLY A 272 -20.01 -2.09 0.96
N CYS A 273 -18.89 -2.75 1.30
CA CYS A 273 -17.89 -2.23 2.22
C CYS A 273 -17.07 -1.10 1.58
N ALA A 274 -16.56 -1.33 0.38
CA ALA A 274 -15.80 -0.34 -0.39
C ALA A 274 -16.66 0.89 -0.73
N ASN A 275 -17.87 0.67 -1.24
CA ASN A 275 -18.76 1.74 -1.66
C ASN A 275 -19.17 2.66 -0.50
N ALA A 276 -19.43 2.10 0.69
CA ALA A 276 -19.81 2.89 1.87
C ALA A 276 -18.71 3.89 2.24
N GLN A 277 -17.47 3.43 2.35
CA GLN A 277 -16.31 4.27 2.71
C GLN A 277 -16.02 5.35 1.65
N ILE A 278 -16.03 4.97 0.36
CA ILE A 278 -15.78 5.91 -0.74
C ILE A 278 -16.89 6.97 -0.81
N THR A 279 -18.15 6.58 -0.63
CA THR A 279 -19.31 7.50 -0.66
C THR A 279 -19.23 8.51 0.48
N GLU A 280 -18.91 8.05 1.70
CA GLU A 280 -18.73 8.95 2.84
C GLU A 280 -17.62 9.98 2.57
N LEU A 281 -16.45 9.53 2.11
CA LEU A 281 -15.33 10.42 1.82
C LEU A 281 -15.63 11.39 0.67
N ARG A 282 -16.34 10.96 -0.37
CA ARG A 282 -16.79 11.83 -1.46
C ARG A 282 -17.76 12.90 -0.94
N ALA A 283 -18.69 12.56 -0.05
CA ALA A 283 -19.58 13.53 0.55
C ALA A 283 -18.81 14.58 1.38
N LYS A 284 -17.79 14.15 2.13
CA LYS A 284 -16.88 15.04 2.87
C LYS A 284 -16.03 15.92 1.94
N CYS A 285 -15.55 15.36 0.83
CA CYS A 285 -14.80 16.07 -0.21
C CYS A 285 -15.60 17.23 -0.80
N LEU A 286 -16.89 17.02 -1.09
CA LEU A 286 -17.77 18.09 -1.59
C LEU A 286 -17.93 19.26 -0.60
N ARG A 287 -17.69 19.02 0.69
CA ARG A 287 -17.72 20.04 1.75
C ARG A 287 -16.33 20.61 2.08
N GLY A 288 -15.29 20.20 1.35
CA GLY A 288 -13.91 20.62 1.59
C GLY A 288 -13.31 20.11 2.90
N GLU A 289 -13.88 19.05 3.48
CA GLU A 289 -13.42 18.50 4.74
C GLU A 289 -12.10 17.73 4.60
N LYS A 290 -11.38 17.61 5.71
CA LYS A 290 -10.14 16.85 5.82
C LYS A 290 -10.24 15.82 6.94
N VAL A 291 -9.49 14.72 6.82
CA VAL A 291 -9.38 13.70 7.88
C VAL A 291 -8.13 13.99 8.70
N PRO A 292 -8.19 14.02 10.04
CA PRO A 292 -7.01 14.15 10.89
C PRO A 292 -5.99 13.02 10.67
N LEU A 293 -4.71 13.36 10.76
CA LEU A 293 -3.60 12.41 10.77
C LEU A 293 -3.00 12.39 12.18
N LEU A 294 -3.24 11.30 12.91
CA LEU A 294 -2.80 11.16 14.29
C LEU A 294 -1.33 10.73 14.35
N PRO A 295 -0.51 11.37 15.20
CA PRO A 295 0.75 10.78 15.64
C PRO A 295 0.52 9.38 16.23
N GLY A 296 1.49 8.47 16.06
CA GLY A 296 1.40 7.13 16.64
C GLY A 296 1.23 7.16 18.17
N SER A 297 1.82 8.13 18.86
CA SER A 297 1.63 8.34 20.32
C SER A 297 0.16 8.58 20.67
N ASP A 298 -0.52 9.42 19.90
CA ASP A 298 -1.89 9.87 20.17
C ASP A 298 -2.87 8.74 19.89
N PHE A 299 -2.65 7.99 18.81
CA PHE A 299 -3.40 6.77 18.52
C PHE A 299 -3.30 5.76 19.66
N LEU A 300 -2.07 5.49 20.14
CA LEU A 300 -1.85 4.54 21.23
C LEU A 300 -2.51 5.00 22.54
N ALA A 301 -2.44 6.29 22.87
CA ALA A 301 -3.10 6.85 24.05
C ALA A 301 -4.63 6.70 23.98
N ARG A 302 -5.25 6.98 22.82
CA ARG A 302 -6.70 6.80 22.62
C ARG A 302 -7.11 5.33 22.77
N GLY A 303 -6.30 4.41 22.25
CA GLY A 303 -6.53 2.97 22.35
C GLY A 303 -6.48 2.46 23.79
N THR A 304 -5.55 2.97 24.61
CA THR A 304 -5.48 2.61 26.04
C THR A 304 -6.66 3.13 26.85
N ASP A 305 -7.15 4.33 26.55
CA ASP A 305 -8.29 4.94 27.25
C ASP A 305 -9.63 4.24 26.92
N SER A 306 -9.77 3.78 25.67
CA SER A 306 -10.97 3.06 25.20
C SER A 306 -10.97 1.57 25.59
N ASN A 307 -9.79 0.99 25.87
CA ASN A 307 -9.62 -0.41 26.27
C ASN A 307 -9.01 -0.56 27.68
N VAL A 308 -9.70 -0.06 28.72
CA VAL A 308 -9.43 -0.35 30.15
C VAL A 308 -9.41 -1.87 30.49
N LYS A 309 -9.65 -2.76 29.50
CA LYS A 309 -9.50 -4.22 29.64
C LYS A 309 -8.08 -4.78 29.45
N PHE A 310 -7.09 -4.00 28.99
CA PHE A 310 -5.70 -4.48 28.82
C PHE A 310 -4.68 -3.92 29.83
N ALA A 311 -5.10 -3.01 30.72
CA ALA A 311 -4.22 -2.29 31.66
C ALA A 311 -3.64 -3.14 32.82
N SER A 312 -3.64 -4.47 32.72
CA SER A 312 -3.01 -5.37 33.71
C SER A 312 -1.73 -6.06 33.21
N ARG A 313 -1.19 -5.68 32.04
CA ARG A 313 -0.04 -6.37 31.42
C ARG A 313 1.29 -5.59 31.40
N GLU A 314 1.34 -4.41 32.01
CA GLU A 314 2.62 -3.74 32.34
C GLU A 314 2.96 -3.93 33.83
N GLN A 315 3.30 -5.17 34.21
CA GLN A 315 4.13 -5.49 35.38
C GLN A 315 5.07 -6.63 35.04
#